data_AF-A0A966Q0E6-F1
#
_entry.id   AF-A0A966Q0E6-F1
#
_cell.length_a   1.000
_cell.length_b   1.000
_cell.length_c   1.000
_cell.angle_alpha   90.00
_cell.angle_beta   90.00
_cell.angle_gamma   90.00
#
_symmetry.space_group_name_H-M   'P 1'
#
loop_
_entity.id
_entity.type
_entity.pdbx_description
1 polymer ?
#
loop_
_entity_poly.entity_id
_entity_poly.type
_entity_poly.pdbx_seq_one_letter_code
_entity_poly.pdbx_strand_id
1 'polypeptide(L)'
;SIPSTYEHLQIRIIAKNTVADYETKMQVGNGSVDTGSNYADHYLLGNGASTFANATTSATGAIIGIEGNTANNYSAYICDILDYKNTNKYKTFRTLNGVDKNGSGSIRLQSGLWQSTSAINIIKLSHSVGNFEQYTQAALYGIKGV
;
A
#
# COMPACT_ATOMS: atom_id res chain seq x y z
N SER A 1 9.43 0.54 16.51
CA SER A 1 9.66 1.95 16.11
C SER A 1 10.38 1.95 14.77
N ILE A 2 10.12 2.93 13.91
CA ILE A 2 10.81 3.09 12.61
C ILE A 2 12.05 3.98 12.83
N PRO A 3 13.28 3.53 12.48
CA PRO A 3 14.50 4.32 12.66
C PRO A 3 14.47 5.61 11.83
N SER A 4 14.97 6.73 12.38
CA SER A 4 15.01 8.05 11.73
C SER A 4 16.20 8.28 10.78
N THR A 5 17.03 7.26 10.55
CA THR A 5 18.30 7.35 9.81
C THR A 5 18.14 7.28 8.29
N TYR A 6 17.04 6.72 7.81
CA TYR A 6 16.75 6.61 6.38
C TYR A 6 16.06 7.87 5.86
N GLU A 7 16.10 8.07 4.55
CA GLU A 7 15.37 9.17 3.89
C GLU A 7 14.00 8.69 3.42
N HIS A 8 13.93 7.47 2.89
CA HIS A 8 12.69 6.85 2.46
C HIS A 8 12.55 5.45 3.08
N LEU A 9 11.35 4.88 2.98
CA LEU A 9 11.11 3.48 3.33
C LEU A 9 10.57 2.75 2.11
N GLN A 10 10.73 1.44 2.07
CA GLN A 10 10.06 0.57 1.10
C GLN A 10 9.46 -0.62 1.84
N ILE A 11 8.20 -0.93 1.55
CA ILE A 11 7.54 -2.15 2.01
C ILE A 11 7.49 -3.13 0.83
N ARG A 12 7.86 -4.38 1.08
CA ARG A 12 7.63 -5.49 0.15
C ARG A 12 6.71 -6.50 0.82
N ILE A 13 5.65 -6.87 0.12
CA ILE A 13 4.62 -7.75 0.67
C ILE A 13 4.30 -8.83 -0.35
N ILE A 14 4.19 -10.06 0.13
CA ILE A 14 3.48 -11.15 -0.54
C ILE A 14 2.29 -11.46 0.35
N ALA A 15 1.07 -11.18 -0.11
CA ALA A 15 -0.13 -11.30 0.71
C ALA A 15 -1.25 -12.04 0.00
N LYS A 16 -2.10 -12.65 0.83
CA LYS A 16 -3.37 -13.22 0.42
C LYS A 16 -4.43 -12.84 1.45
N ASN A 17 -5.62 -12.54 0.96
CA ASN A 17 -6.78 -12.24 1.78
C ASN A 17 -7.67 -13.49 1.92
N THR A 18 -8.37 -13.62 3.03
CA THR A 18 -9.43 -14.63 3.24
C THR A 18 -10.64 -14.40 2.31
N VAL A 19 -10.77 -13.19 1.74
CA VAL A 19 -11.85 -12.81 0.82
C VAL A 19 -11.25 -12.30 -0.49
N ALA A 20 -11.86 -12.70 -1.60
CA ALA A 20 -11.44 -12.35 -2.95
C ALA A 20 -11.72 -10.89 -3.34
N ASP A 21 -10.89 -10.33 -4.22
CA ASP A 21 -11.10 -9.05 -4.92
C ASP A 21 -11.21 -7.82 -4.00
N TYR A 22 -10.61 -7.89 -2.81
CA TYR A 22 -10.45 -6.74 -1.92
C TYR A 22 -9.01 -6.19 -1.95
N GLU A 23 -8.87 -5.03 -1.33
CA GLU A 23 -7.66 -4.22 -1.33
C GLU A 23 -6.92 -4.34 0.00
N THR A 24 -5.59 -4.45 -0.07
CA THR A 24 -4.71 -4.17 1.06
C THR A 24 -4.61 -2.67 1.25
N LYS A 25 -4.97 -2.22 2.45
CA LYS A 25 -4.86 -0.85 2.93
C LYS A 25 -3.64 -0.69 3.84
N MET A 26 -2.95 0.42 3.65
CA MET A 26 -1.92 0.93 4.54
C MET A 26 -2.43 2.18 5.26
N GLN A 27 -2.38 2.16 6.58
CA GLN A 27 -2.58 3.33 7.41
C GLN A 27 -1.26 3.68 8.10
N VAL A 28 -0.98 4.97 8.24
CA VAL A 28 0.25 5.46 8.87
C VAL A 28 -0.10 6.39 10.02
N GLY A 29 0.91 6.76 10.81
CA GLY A 29 0.75 7.82 11.79
C GLY A 29 1.98 8.07 12.66
N ASN A 30 1.79 8.95 13.64
CA ASN A 30 2.80 9.38 14.59
C ASN A 30 2.25 9.28 16.03
N GLY A 31 2.65 8.25 16.78
CA GLY A 31 2.14 7.98 18.13
C GLY A 31 0.81 7.21 18.16
N SER A 32 -0.04 7.39 17.16
CA SER A 32 -1.20 6.54 16.86
C SER A 32 -1.38 6.38 15.34
N VAL A 33 -2.16 5.38 14.92
CA VAL A 33 -2.57 5.23 13.51
C VAL A 33 -3.61 6.30 13.19
N ASP A 34 -3.48 7.01 12.08
CA ASP A 34 -4.51 7.91 11.58
C ASP A 34 -5.66 7.10 10.97
N THR A 35 -6.85 7.22 11.56
CA THR A 35 -8.09 6.60 11.10
C THR A 35 -9.05 7.59 10.43
N GLY A 36 -8.66 8.86 10.33
CA GLY A 36 -9.45 9.92 9.70
C GLY A 36 -9.44 9.81 8.17
N SER A 37 -10.34 10.56 7.54
CA SER A 37 -10.48 10.66 6.08
C SER A 37 -9.42 11.57 5.44
N ASN A 38 -8.15 11.30 5.75
CA ASN A 38 -7.00 12.14 5.38
C ASN A 38 -6.14 11.56 4.25
N TYR A 39 -6.67 10.58 3.52
CA TYR A 39 -5.95 9.91 2.44
C TYR A 39 -6.60 10.18 1.08
N ALA A 40 -5.77 10.19 0.05
CA ALA A 40 -6.19 10.14 -1.35
C ALA A 40 -5.29 9.19 -2.13
N ASP A 41 -5.80 8.59 -3.19
CA ASP A 41 -5.05 7.73 -4.08
C ASP A 41 -5.51 7.88 -5.54
N HIS A 42 -4.66 7.41 -6.45
CA HIS A 42 -5.04 7.13 -7.83
C HIS A 42 -4.18 6.02 -8.40
N TYR A 43 -4.72 5.29 -9.37
CA TYR A 43 -4.01 4.21 -10.02
C TYR A 43 -4.26 4.15 -11.53
N LEU A 44 -3.31 3.52 -12.20
CA LEU A 44 -3.43 2.96 -13.54
C LEU A 44 -3.40 1.44 -13.43
N LEU A 45 -4.36 0.76 -14.05
CA LEU A 45 -4.53 -0.69 -14.00
C LEU A 45 -4.52 -1.27 -15.41
N GLY A 46 -3.80 -2.37 -15.63
CA GLY A 46 -3.94 -3.24 -16.80
C GLY A 46 -4.37 -4.64 -16.39
N ASN A 47 -5.35 -5.23 -17.10
CA ASN A 47 -5.86 -6.59 -16.82
C ASN A 47 -5.64 -7.59 -17.98
N GLY A 48 -4.80 -7.22 -18.95
CA GLY A 48 -4.55 -8.03 -20.15
C GLY A 48 -5.54 -7.81 -21.31
N ALA A 49 -6.67 -7.15 -21.09
CA ALA A 49 -7.65 -6.81 -22.13
C ALA A 49 -7.90 -5.30 -22.25
N SER A 50 -7.81 -4.56 -21.15
CA SER A 50 -8.08 -3.12 -21.10
C SER A 50 -7.20 -2.43 -20.06
N THR A 51 -7.13 -1.12 -20.19
CA THR A 51 -6.47 -0.21 -19.25
C THR A 51 -7.50 0.66 -18.56
N PHE A 52 -7.34 0.87 -17.25
CA PHE A 52 -8.24 1.66 -16.43
C PHE A 52 -7.46 2.69 -15.62
N ALA A 53 -8.12 3.79 -15.27
CA ALA A 53 -7.64 4.78 -14.32
C ALA A 53 -8.75 5.11 -13.33
N ASN A 54 -8.41 5.28 -12.06
CA ASN A 54 -9.36 5.72 -11.03
C ASN A 54 -8.63 6.49 -9.93
N ALA A 55 -9.39 7.26 -9.13
CA ALA A 55 -8.90 8.02 -8.00
C ALA A 55 -9.92 8.03 -6.87
N THR A 56 -9.43 7.98 -5.63
CA THR A 56 -10.25 8.09 -4.42
C THR A 56 -9.73 9.26 -3.58
N THR A 57 -10.64 10.04 -3.00
CA THR A 57 -10.33 11.08 -2.02
C THR A 57 -11.07 10.81 -0.71
N SER A 58 -10.64 11.47 0.36
CA SER A 58 -11.27 11.33 1.70
C SER A 58 -11.27 9.89 2.24
N ALA A 59 -10.27 9.10 1.84
CA ALA A 59 -10.09 7.71 2.28
C ALA A 59 -9.50 7.64 3.69
N THR A 60 -9.67 6.50 4.35
CA THR A 60 -9.17 6.23 5.73
C THR A 60 -7.82 5.51 5.76
N GLY A 61 -7.19 5.36 4.60
CA GLY A 61 -5.86 4.77 4.42
C GLY A 61 -5.53 4.72 2.92
N ALA A 62 -4.26 4.52 2.59
CA ALA A 62 -3.82 4.35 1.22
C ALA A 62 -4.01 2.90 0.79
N ILE A 63 -4.63 2.66 -0.37
CA ILE A 63 -4.57 1.33 -0.98
C ILE A 63 -3.11 1.09 -1.42
N ILE A 64 -2.61 -0.12 -1.24
CA ILE A 64 -1.25 -0.51 -1.69
C ILE A 64 -1.22 -1.86 -2.41
N GLY A 65 -2.35 -2.55 -2.53
CA GLY A 65 -2.40 -3.85 -3.15
C GLY A 65 -3.81 -4.32 -3.41
N ILE A 66 -3.91 -5.29 -4.30
CA ILE A 66 -5.15 -6.02 -4.58
C ILE A 66 -4.91 -7.51 -4.54
N GLU A 67 -5.86 -8.24 -3.94
CA GLU A 67 -5.79 -9.69 -3.84
C GLU A 67 -6.62 -10.41 -4.90
N GLY A 68 -6.17 -11.61 -5.26
CA GLY A 68 -6.82 -12.45 -6.25
C GLY A 68 -8.06 -13.17 -5.71
N ASN A 69 -8.82 -13.78 -6.62
CA ASN A 69 -10.02 -14.57 -6.29
C ASN A 69 -9.76 -16.09 -6.32
N THR A 70 -8.69 -16.52 -6.98
CA THR A 70 -8.39 -17.95 -7.13
C THR A 70 -7.71 -18.54 -5.90
N ALA A 71 -8.07 -19.78 -5.57
CA ALA A 71 -7.47 -20.52 -4.48
C ALA A 71 -5.97 -20.70 -4.71
N ASN A 72 -5.17 -20.31 -3.71
CA ASN A 72 -3.70 -20.41 -3.66
C ASN A 72 -2.89 -19.35 -4.44
N ASN A 73 -3.52 -18.26 -4.88
CA ASN A 73 -2.80 -17.14 -5.46
C ASN A 73 -2.43 -16.11 -4.38
N TYR A 74 -1.19 -15.63 -4.42
CA TYR A 74 -0.70 -14.53 -3.59
C TYR A 74 -0.36 -13.36 -4.50
N SER A 75 -0.67 -12.17 -4.03
CA SER A 75 -0.32 -10.94 -4.70
C SER A 75 0.99 -10.38 -4.17
N ALA A 76 1.72 -9.66 -5.01
CA ALA A 76 3.00 -9.06 -4.65
C ALA A 76 2.95 -7.54 -4.79
N TYR A 77 3.42 -6.84 -3.75
CA TYR A 77 3.38 -5.38 -3.63
C TYR A 77 4.76 -4.83 -3.30
N ILE A 78 5.14 -3.73 -3.95
CA ILE A 78 6.31 -2.92 -3.58
C ILE A 78 5.83 -1.48 -3.42
N CYS A 79 5.79 -1.00 -2.18
CA CYS A 79 5.32 0.35 -1.82
C CYS A 79 6.49 1.18 -1.29
N ASP A 80 6.85 2.23 -2.01
CA ASP A 80 7.77 3.27 -1.56
C ASP A 80 7.01 4.28 -0.68
N ILE A 81 7.58 4.63 0.47
CA ILE A 81 7.13 5.73 1.33
C ILE A 81 8.20 6.82 1.28
N LEU A 82 7.88 7.90 0.58
CA LEU A 82 8.82 8.97 0.31
C LEU A 82 8.87 9.93 1.51
N ASP A 83 10.11 10.29 1.87
CA ASP A 83 10.43 11.32 2.86
C ASP A 83 9.65 11.19 4.18
N TYR A 84 9.52 9.96 4.67
CA TYR A 84 8.60 9.62 5.77
C TYR A 84 8.79 10.49 7.02
N LYS A 85 10.01 11.02 7.26
CA LYS A 85 10.35 11.91 8.38
C LYS A 85 10.23 13.42 8.11
N ASN A 86 10.08 13.85 6.85
CA ASN A 86 10.15 15.27 6.49
C ASN A 86 8.88 16.03 6.92
N THR A 87 8.97 16.91 7.91
CA THR A 87 7.82 17.62 8.49
C THR A 87 7.34 18.85 7.73
N ASN A 88 7.88 19.11 6.54
CA ASN A 88 7.52 20.29 5.72
C ASN A 88 6.58 19.94 4.55
N LYS A 89 6.27 18.65 4.33
CA LYS A 89 5.40 18.19 3.25
C LYS A 89 4.50 17.04 3.67
N TYR A 90 3.36 16.92 2.99
CA TYR A 90 2.50 15.74 3.07
C TYR A 90 3.23 14.50 2.58
N LYS A 91 2.75 13.32 3.00
CA LYS A 91 3.44 12.06 2.69
C LYS A 91 2.90 11.47 1.41
N THR A 92 3.81 11.05 0.55
CA THR A 92 3.49 10.42 -0.72
C THR A 92 3.96 8.98 -0.70
N PHE A 93 3.11 8.11 -1.24
CA PHE A 93 3.36 6.71 -1.44
C PHE A 93 3.34 6.41 -2.93
N ARG A 94 4.17 5.47 -3.37
CA ARG A 94 4.12 4.93 -4.73
C ARG A 94 4.22 3.43 -4.68
N THR A 95 3.29 2.77 -5.34
CA THR A 95 3.17 1.32 -5.26
C THR A 95 3.08 0.70 -6.63
N LEU A 96 3.92 -0.30 -6.88
CA LEU A 96 3.73 -1.27 -7.95
C LEU A 96 3.15 -2.53 -7.31
N ASN A 97 1.97 -2.93 -7.75
CA ASN A 97 1.30 -4.13 -7.26
C ASN A 97 0.67 -4.92 -8.40
N GLY A 98 0.41 -6.20 -8.15
CA GLY A 98 -0.35 -7.00 -9.08
C GLY A 98 -0.71 -8.35 -8.51
N VAL A 99 -1.61 -9.02 -9.24
CA VAL A 99 -2.04 -10.37 -8.97
C VAL A 99 -2.09 -11.18 -10.25
N ASP A 100 -1.54 -12.38 -10.19
CA ASP A 100 -1.73 -13.43 -11.17
C ASP A 100 -2.81 -14.38 -10.64
N LYS A 101 -3.86 -14.62 -11.44
CA LYS A 101 -4.99 -15.50 -11.15
C LYS A 101 -4.94 -16.81 -11.97
N ASN A 102 -3.75 -17.19 -12.44
CA ASN A 102 -3.45 -18.34 -13.31
C ASN A 102 -4.26 -18.33 -14.62
N GLY A 103 -3.98 -17.37 -15.49
CA GLY A 103 -4.66 -17.17 -16.78
C GLY A 103 -5.51 -15.89 -16.89
N SER A 104 -5.63 -15.17 -15.78
CA SER A 104 -6.07 -13.76 -15.75
C SER A 104 -5.28 -13.02 -14.66
N GLY A 105 -5.53 -11.73 -14.47
CA GLY A 105 -4.85 -10.98 -13.44
C GLY A 105 -4.90 -9.49 -13.67
N SER A 106 -4.15 -8.75 -12.88
CA SER A 106 -3.92 -7.34 -13.15
C SER A 106 -2.63 -6.85 -12.53
N ILE A 107 -2.09 -5.78 -13.13
CA ILE A 107 -1.00 -4.99 -12.61
C ILE A 107 -1.51 -3.56 -12.39
N ARG A 108 -1.12 -2.94 -11.28
CA ARG A 108 -1.43 -1.55 -10.96
C ARG A 108 -0.16 -0.77 -10.63
N LEU A 109 -0.04 0.40 -11.24
CA LEU A 109 0.81 1.48 -10.73
C LEU A 109 -0.09 2.45 -9.97
N GLN A 110 0.22 2.68 -8.70
CA GLN A 110 -0.62 3.44 -7.80
C GLN A 110 0.19 4.49 -7.04
N SER A 111 -0.43 5.62 -6.75
CA SER A 111 0.09 6.58 -5.80
C SER A 111 -0.89 6.78 -4.66
N GLY A 112 -0.36 7.18 -3.51
CA GLY A 112 -1.15 7.56 -2.35
C GLY A 112 -0.62 8.84 -1.72
N LEU A 113 -1.51 9.57 -1.07
CA LEU A 113 -1.23 10.78 -0.32
C LEU A 113 -1.82 10.62 1.06
N TRP A 114 -1.03 10.87 2.10
CA TRP A 114 -1.52 11.12 3.45
C TRP A 114 -1.33 12.61 3.75
N GLN A 115 -2.44 13.32 3.97
CA GLN A 115 -2.51 14.78 4.16
C GLN A 115 -2.10 15.20 5.58
N SER A 116 -0.92 14.73 6.00
CA SER A 116 -0.29 15.13 7.25
C SER A 116 1.19 15.35 7.02
N THR A 117 1.74 16.40 7.63
CA THR A 117 3.19 16.64 7.61
C THR A 117 3.92 15.84 8.68
N SER A 118 3.22 15.24 9.65
CA SER A 118 3.81 14.45 10.74
C SER A 118 4.74 13.34 10.23
N ALA A 119 5.89 13.16 10.87
CA ALA A 119 6.77 12.02 10.58
C ALA A 119 6.03 10.68 10.78
N ILE A 120 6.22 9.71 9.91
CA ILE A 120 5.62 8.37 10.05
C ILE A 120 6.49 7.52 10.99
N ASN A 121 5.95 7.09 12.13
CA ASN A 121 6.61 6.14 13.03
C ASN A 121 5.81 4.85 13.28
N ILE A 122 4.58 4.80 12.74
CA ILE A 122 3.69 3.65 12.76
C ILE A 122 3.20 3.39 11.32
N ILE A 123 3.24 2.12 10.92
CA ILE A 123 2.63 1.60 9.70
C ILE A 123 1.73 0.44 10.12
N LYS A 124 0.47 0.48 9.70
CA LYS A 124 -0.50 -0.60 9.87
C LYS A 124 -0.95 -1.10 8.51
N LEU A 125 -0.83 -2.41 8.31
CA LEU A 125 -1.35 -3.11 7.14
C LEU A 125 -2.63 -3.84 7.53
N SER A 126 -3.65 -3.76 6.69
CA SER A 126 -4.92 -4.47 6.88
C SER A 126 -5.65 -4.58 5.55
N HIS A 127 -6.54 -5.55 5.40
CA HIS A 127 -7.49 -5.50 4.29
C HIS A 127 -8.69 -4.60 4.62
N SER A 128 -9.30 -4.02 3.59
CA SER A 128 -10.57 -3.31 3.75
C SER A 128 -11.72 -4.24 4.20
N VAL A 129 -11.67 -5.51 3.79
CA VAL A 129 -12.55 -6.61 4.21
C VAL A 129 -11.71 -7.90 4.25
N GLY A 130 -11.97 -8.77 5.23
CA GLY A 130 -11.24 -10.03 5.41
C GLY A 130 -9.95 -9.88 6.23
N ASN A 131 -9.13 -10.94 6.24
CA ASN A 131 -7.90 -11.03 7.02
C ASN A 131 -6.73 -11.51 6.15
N PHE A 132 -5.50 -11.22 6.58
CA PHE A 132 -4.32 -11.84 5.98
C PHE A 132 -4.35 -13.35 6.24
N GLU A 133 -4.27 -14.12 5.16
CA GLU A 133 -4.15 -15.56 5.21
C GLU A 133 -2.76 -16.00 5.65
N GLN A 134 -2.66 -17.26 6.06
CA GLN A 134 -1.38 -17.91 6.32
C GLN A 134 -0.41 -17.73 5.14
N TYR A 135 0.89 -17.70 5.45
CA TYR A 135 1.98 -17.45 4.51
C TYR A 135 2.02 -16.05 3.88
N THR A 136 1.20 -15.11 4.34
CA THR A 136 1.46 -13.69 4.10
C THR A 136 2.77 -13.27 4.75
N GLN A 137 3.59 -12.53 4.01
CA GLN A 137 4.88 -12.01 4.46
C GLN A 137 5.00 -10.54 4.10
N ALA A 138 5.52 -9.73 5.03
CA ALA A 138 5.84 -8.33 4.80
C ALA A 138 7.23 -8.01 5.35
N ALA A 139 7.98 -7.19 4.61
CA ALA A 139 9.29 -6.70 5.00
C ALA A 139 9.36 -5.18 4.83
N LEU A 140 9.98 -4.51 5.80
CA LEU A 140 10.21 -3.06 5.79
C LEU A 140 11.70 -2.80 5.60
N TYR A 141 12.02 -2.01 4.59
CA TYR A 141 13.38 -1.61 4.24
C TYR A 141 13.54 -0.10 4.43
N GLY A 142 14.69 0.29 4.94
CA GLY A 142 15.12 1.69 4.96
C GLY A 142 15.95 2.00 3.72
N ILE A 143 15.63 3.11 3.05
CA ILE A 143 16.35 3.59 1.86
C ILE A 143 17.14 4.83 2.24
N LYS A 144 18.46 4.76 2.08
CA LYS A 144 19.34 5.89 2.34
C LYS A 144 19.10 6.98 1.28
N GLY A 145 19.04 8.22 1.75
CA GLY A 145 19.14 9.38 0.86
C GLY A 145 20.58 9.55 0.36
N VAL A 146 20.73 10.42 -0.64
CA VAL A 146 22.03 10.86 -1.15
C VAL A 146 22.49 12.09 -0.37
#